data_AF-A0A535N095-F1
#
_entry.id   AF-A0A535N095-F1
#
_cell.length_a   1.000
_cell.length_b   1.000
_cell.length_c   1.000
_cell.angle_alpha   90.00
_cell.angle_beta   90.00
_cell.angle_gamma   90.00
#
_symmetry.space_group_name_H-M   'P 1'
#
loop_
_entity.id
_entity.type
_entity.pdbx_description
1 polymer ?
#
loop_
_entity_poly.entity_id
_entity_poly.type
_entity_poly.pdbx_seq_one_letter_code
_entity_poly.pdbx_strand_id
1 'polypeptide(L)' 'MKRTSDAPSTGELVGLGVFLAGAFVAPLIAGLLLDLLLHTTPIFLVLGLLAGIIAAGAGVYTRFKRYL' A
#
# COMPACT_ATOMS: atom_id res chain seq x y z
N MET A 1 22.60 -22.64 21.04
CA MET A 1 21.19 -22.30 21.31
C MET A 1 20.77 -21.20 20.34
N LYS A 2 20.06 -21.53 19.26
CA LYS A 2 19.55 -20.56 18.27
C LYS A 2 18.28 -19.95 18.88
N ARG A 3 18.32 -18.69 19.35
CA ARG A 3 17.11 -18.04 19.84
C ARG A 3 16.18 -17.82 18.65
N THR A 4 15.14 -18.62 18.55
CA THR A 4 13.98 -18.35 17.72
C THR A 4 13.27 -17.11 18.27
N SER A 5 13.69 -15.95 17.82
CA SER A 5 13.01 -14.69 18.10
C SER A 5 13.10 -13.78 16.87
N ASP A 6 12.66 -14.30 15.72
CA ASP A 6 12.42 -13.52 14.50
C ASP A 6 10.93 -13.11 14.42
N ALA A 7 10.33 -12.77 15.56
CA ALA A 7 8.99 -12.18 15.58
C ALA A 7 9.11 -10.71 15.17
N PRO A 8 8.29 -10.21 14.22
CA PRO A 8 8.34 -8.81 13.84
C PRO A 8 8.09 -7.93 15.06
N SER A 9 8.95 -6.93 15.24
CA SER A 9 8.79 -5.92 16.28
C SER A 9 7.49 -5.13 16.08
N THR A 10 6.93 -4.59 17.17
CA THR A 10 5.74 -3.72 17.09
C THR A 10 5.94 -2.56 16.12
N GLY A 11 7.15 -1.99 16.06
CA GLY A 11 7.50 -0.91 15.13
C GLY A 11 7.43 -1.37 13.66
N GLU A 12 7.85 -2.60 13.36
CA GLU A 12 7.76 -3.15 12.00
C GLU A 12 6.31 -3.41 11.59
N LEU A 13 5.47 -3.89 12.51
CA LEU A 13 4.04 -4.08 12.26
C LEU A 13 3.32 -2.76 12.01
N VAL A 14 3.58 -1.74 12.83
CA VAL A 14 3.02 -0.39 12.63
C VAL A 14 3.51 0.19 11.31
N GLY A 15 4.81 0.09 11.01
CA GLY A 15 5.38 0.56 9.75
C GLY A 15 4.81 -0.15 8.54
N LEU A 16 4.50 -1.45 8.65
CA LEU A 16 3.82 -2.20 7.59
C LEU A 16 2.38 -1.72 7.40
N GLY A 17 1.63 -1.50 8.49
CA GLY A 17 0.27 -0.98 8.44
C GLY A 17 0.19 0.42 7.82
N VAL A 18 1.08 1.33 8.25
CA VAL A 18 1.18 2.69 7.69
C VAL A 18 1.57 2.65 6.21
N PHE A 19 2.52 1.78 5.84
CA PHE A 19 2.89 1.59 4.44
C PHE A 19 1.70 1.11 3.60
N LEU A 20 0.96 0.09 4.05
CA LEU A 20 -0.20 -0.42 3.33
C LEU A 20 -1.27 0.66 3.16
N ALA A 21 -1.60 1.34 4.26
CA ALA A 21 -2.60 2.39 4.27
C ALA A 21 -2.19 3.52 3.32
N GLY A 22 -0.95 3.99 3.38
CA GLY A 22 -0.44 5.03 2.49
C GLY A 22 -0.42 4.59 1.03
N ALA A 23 0.09 3.39 0.74
CA ALA A 23 0.18 2.84 -0.61
C ALA A 23 -1.20 2.68 -1.29
N PHE A 24 -2.24 2.44 -0.50
CA PHE A 24 -3.61 2.32 -1.00
C PHE A 24 -4.36 3.67 -1.04
N VAL A 25 -4.35 4.41 0.07
CA VAL A 25 -5.16 5.63 0.24
C VAL A 25 -4.62 6.77 -0.61
N ALA A 26 -3.30 6.92 -0.75
CA ALA A 26 -2.71 8.02 -1.52
C ALA A 26 -3.15 8.03 -3.00
N PRO A 27 -2.99 6.94 -3.78
CA PRO A 27 -3.43 6.93 -5.17
C PRO A 27 -4.96 6.96 -5.32
N LEU A 28 -5.72 6.43 -4.35
CA LEU A 28 -7.17 6.53 -4.34
C LEU A 28 -7.63 7.99 -4.19
N ILE A 29 -7.07 8.73 -3.22
CA ILE A 29 -7.36 10.16 -3.03
C ILE A 29 -6.89 10.96 -4.24
N ALA A 30 -5.71 10.68 -4.78
CA ALA A 30 -5.22 11.34 -5.98
C ALA A 30 -6.16 11.14 -7.17
N GLY A 31 -6.65 9.91 -7.38
CA GLY A 31 -7.63 9.60 -8.42
C GLY A 31 -8.96 10.35 -8.23
N LEU A 32 -9.49 10.36 -7.00
CA LEU A 32 -10.70 11.12 -6.68
C LEU A 32 -10.52 12.63 -6.93
N LEU A 33 -9.40 13.21 -6.49
CA LEU A 33 -9.11 14.63 -6.71
C LEU A 33 -8.99 14.94 -8.20
N LEU A 34 -8.35 14.07 -8.99
CA LEU A 34 -8.27 14.24 -10.44
C LEU A 34 -9.66 14.20 -11.09
N ASP A 35 -10.52 13.27 -10.70
CA ASP A 35 -11.90 13.21 -11.22
C ASP A 35 -12.68 14.49 -10.88
N LEU A 36 -12.52 15.02 -9.66
CA LEU A 36 -13.15 16.27 -9.23
C LEU A 36 -12.61 17.49 -10.00
N LEU A 37 -11.30 17.56 -10.25
CA LEU A 37 -10.68 18.68 -10.96
C LEU A 37 -11.03 18.68 -12.45
N LEU A 38 -11.04 17.49 -13.06
CA LEU A 38 -11.24 17.32 -14.50
C LEU A 38 -12.71 17.13 -14.89
N HIS A 39 -13.62 17.09 -13.91
CA HIS A 39 -15.04 16.84 -14.12
C HIS A 39 -15.31 15.58 -14.94
N THR A 40 -14.46 14.57 -14.75
CA THR A 40 -14.62 13.29 -15.42
C THR A 40 -15.59 12.40 -14.68
N THR A 41 -16.08 11.37 -15.36
CA THR A 41 -16.63 10.19 -14.68
C THR A 41 -15.54 9.59 -13.78
N PRO A 42 -15.86 8.76 -12.76
CA PRO A 42 -14.93 8.34 -11.70
C PRO A 42 -13.85 7.34 -12.18
N ILE A 43 -13.19 7.64 -13.29
CA ILE A 43 -12.23 6.79 -13.97
C ILE A 43 -10.85 6.92 -13.33
N PHE A 44 -10.43 8.11 -12.92
CA PHE A 44 -9.15 8.29 -12.25
C PHE A 44 -9.17 7.69 -10.84
N LEU A 45 -10.31 7.70 -10.16
CA LEU A 45 -10.53 6.99 -8.90
C LEU A 45 -10.35 5.49 -9.09
N VAL A 46 -10.95 4.89 -10.13
CA VAL A 46 -10.80 3.45 -10.41
C VAL A 46 -9.35 3.12 -10.76
N LEU A 47 -8.69 3.95 -11.58
CA LEU A 47 -7.27 3.77 -11.91
C LEU A 47 -6.38 3.92 -10.67
N GLY A 48 -6.66 4.90 -9.81
CA GLY A 48 -5.97 5.11 -8.54
C GLY A 48 -6.15 3.95 -7.58
N LEU A 49 -7.36 3.37 -7.51
CA LEU A 49 -7.64 2.17 -6.74
C LEU A 49 -6.84 0.97 -7.25
N LEU A 50 -6.85 0.72 -8.56
CA LEU A 50 -6.07 -0.37 -9.16
C LEU A 50 -4.58 -0.19 -8.91
N ALA A 51 -4.06 1.02 -9.09
CA ALA A 51 -2.67 1.35 -8.80
C ALA A 51 -2.33 1.13 -7.32
N GLY A 52 -3.21 1.52 -6.40
CA GLY A 52 -3.04 1.31 -4.95
C GLY A 52 -3.01 -0.16 -4.55
N ILE A 53 -3.90 -0.98 -5.13
CA ILE A 53 -3.90 -2.44 -4.93
C ILE A 53 -2.58 -3.06 -5.41
N ILE A 54 -2.13 -2.69 -6.61
CA ILE A 54 -0.87 -3.20 -7.18
C ILE A 54 0.32 -2.76 -6.33
N ALA A 55 0.38 -1.49 -5.92
CA ALA A 55 1.46 -0.95 -5.11
C ALA A 55 1.52 -1.61 -3.72
N ALA A 56 0.38 -1.78 -3.05
CA ALA A 56 0.30 -2.47 -1.77
C ALA A 56 0.73 -3.94 -1.91
N GLY A 57 0.20 -4.65 -2.92
CA GLY A 57 0.55 -6.05 -3.19
C GLY A 57 2.04 -6.25 -3.52
N ALA A 58 2.60 -5.41 -4.38
CA ALA A 58 4.02 -5.43 -4.73
C ALA A 58 4.91 -5.07 -3.52
N GLY A 59 4.50 -4.09 -2.72
CA GLY A 59 5.21 -3.70 -1.49
C GLY A 59 5.24 -4.81 -0.45
N VAL A 60 4.12 -5.53 -0.28
CA VAL A 60 4.06 -6.73 0.57
C VAL A 60 4.94 -7.83 0.00
N TYR A 61 4.81 -8.13 -1.30
CA TYR A 61 5.57 -9.19 -1.97
C TYR A 61 7.09 -8.97 -1.86
N THR A 62 7.57 -7.76 -2.11
CA THR A 62 8.99 -7.40 -1.99
C THR A 62 9.51 -7.56 -0.56
N ARG A 63 8.70 -7.21 0.46
CA ARG A 63 9.04 -7.46 1.86
C ARG A 63 9.07 -8.94 2.20
N PHE A 64 8.09 -9.73 1.75
CA PHE A 64 8.07 -11.19 1.97
C PHE A 64 9.24 -11.89 1.28
N LYS A 65 9.57 -11.51 0.04
CA LYS A 65 10.70 -12.08 -0.70
C LYS A 65 12.04 -11.83 -0.01
N ARG A 66 12.17 -10.78 0.80
CA ARG A 66 13.38 -10.52 1.60
C ARG A 66 13.62 -11.59 2.68
N TYR A 67 12.58 -12.33 3.08
CA TYR A 67 12.65 -13.36 4.11
C TYR A 67 12.72 -14.80 3.57
N LEU A 68 12.60 -14.97 2.24
CA LEU A 68 12.76 -16.24 1.52
C LEU A 68 14.18 -16.36 0.96
#